data_AF-A0A847VKG4-F1
#
_entry.id   AF-A0A847VKG4-F1
#
_cell.length_a   1.000
_cell.length_b   1.000
_cell.length_c   1.000
_cell.angle_alpha   90.00
_cell.angle_beta   90.00
_cell.angle_gamma   90.00
#
_symmetry.space_group_name_H-M   'P 1'
#
loop_
_entity.id
_entity.type
_entity.pdbx_description
1 polymer ?
#
loop_
_entity_poly.entity_id
_entity_poly.type
_entity_poly.pdbx_seq_one_letter_code
_entity_poly.pdbx_strand_id
1 'polypeptide(L)'
;MPAPTRRRGFTLVEVLVALAVLALLAALGWQGLAGMLRARDGSNEALERVQRLNTGIVQWQQDLQAVADVGVVTPLAFNGQTLLLTRRVPGGVAVVAWALRDGRWQRWIGAPQVEVGALQEAWLRAQGLLGNEPGQVTVAERAG
;
A
#
# COMPACT_ATOMS: atom_id res chain seq x y z
N MET A 1 -60.59 55.09 -11.85
CA MET A 1 -60.77 53.94 -10.92
C MET A 1 -59.89 52.80 -11.42
N PRO A 2 -58.94 52.27 -10.64
CA PRO A 2 -58.13 51.14 -11.09
C PRO A 2 -58.97 49.85 -11.08
N ALA A 3 -58.88 49.07 -12.15
CA ALA A 3 -59.56 47.78 -12.28
C ALA A 3 -58.92 46.72 -11.36
N PRO A 4 -59.70 45.83 -10.73
CA PRO A 4 -59.17 44.80 -9.87
C PRO A 4 -58.36 43.79 -10.69
N THR A 5 -57.09 43.61 -10.33
CA THR A 5 -56.24 42.55 -10.87
C THR A 5 -56.77 41.19 -10.40
N ARG A 6 -57.23 40.34 -11.32
CA ARG A 6 -57.60 38.94 -11.01
C ARG A 6 -56.41 38.25 -10.35
N ARG A 7 -56.55 37.84 -9.08
CA ARG A 7 -55.63 36.90 -8.44
C ARG A 7 -55.78 35.56 -9.16
N ARG A 8 -54.73 35.12 -9.87
CA ARG A 8 -54.66 33.78 -10.46
C ARG A 8 -54.48 32.80 -9.29
N GLY A 9 -55.44 31.91 -9.09
CA GLY A 9 -55.39 30.87 -8.07
C GLY A 9 -54.37 29.80 -8.46
N PHE A 10 -53.56 29.39 -7.49
CA PHE A 10 -52.56 28.32 -7.60
C PHE A 10 -53.27 26.99 -7.91
N THR A 11 -52.95 26.36 -9.04
CA THR A 11 -53.62 25.12 -9.45
C THR A 11 -52.89 23.90 -8.89
N LEU A 12 -53.62 22.81 -8.62
CA LEU A 12 -53.03 21.52 -8.22
C LEU A 12 -51.96 21.04 -9.21
N VAL A 13 -52.17 21.32 -10.49
CA VAL A 13 -51.25 20.99 -11.58
C VAL A 13 -49.93 21.74 -11.41
N GLU A 14 -49.96 23.01 -11.04
CA GLU A 14 -48.76 23.83 -10.83
C GLU A 14 -47.91 23.31 -9.65
N VAL A 15 -48.57 22.89 -8.55
CA VAL A 15 -47.90 22.20 -7.42
C VAL A 15 -47.29 20.89 -7.85
N LEU A 16 -48.03 20.06 -8.57
CA LEU A 16 -47.54 18.75 -9.02
C LEU A 16 -46.33 18.89 -9.95
N VAL A 17 -46.37 19.85 -10.88
CA VAL A 17 -45.24 20.14 -11.75
C VAL A 17 -44.05 20.66 -10.95
N ALA A 18 -44.27 21.58 -10.01
CA ALA A 18 -43.20 22.07 -9.14
C ALA A 18 -42.56 20.95 -8.30
N LEU A 19 -43.37 20.06 -7.73
CA LEU A 19 -42.90 18.89 -6.98
C LEU A 19 -42.17 17.88 -7.88
N ALA A 20 -42.65 17.65 -9.11
CA ALA A 20 -41.99 16.76 -10.06
C ALA A 20 -40.62 17.30 -10.47
N VAL A 21 -40.52 18.59 -10.80
CA VAL A 21 -39.25 19.24 -11.13
C VAL A 21 -38.31 19.21 -9.92
N LEU A 22 -38.80 19.52 -8.72
CA LEU A 22 -38.01 19.45 -7.49
C LEU A 22 -37.50 18.03 -7.22
N ALA A 23 -38.34 17.02 -7.41
CA ALA A 23 -37.95 15.62 -7.25
C ALA A 23 -36.87 15.20 -8.25
N LEU A 24 -36.96 15.64 -9.52
CA LEU A 24 -35.93 15.39 -10.53
C LEU A 24 -34.61 16.08 -10.17
N LEU A 25 -34.66 17.36 -9.76
CA LEU A 25 -33.47 18.10 -9.33
C LEU A 25 -32.81 17.45 -8.10
N ALA A 26 -33.62 17.02 -7.13
CA ALA A 26 -33.13 16.30 -5.95
C ALA A 26 -32.46 14.96 -6.32
N ALA A 27 -33.08 14.18 -7.21
CA ALA A 27 -32.53 12.91 -7.68
C ALA A 27 -31.20 13.09 -8.43
N LEU A 28 -31.14 14.07 -9.34
CA LEU A 28 -29.90 14.41 -10.07
C LEU A 28 -28.80 14.91 -9.13
N GLY A 29 -29.15 15.72 -8.12
CA GLY A 29 -28.22 16.19 -7.10
C GLY A 29 -27.59 15.05 -6.30
N TRP A 30 -28.39 14.06 -5.88
CA TRP A 30 -27.89 12.90 -5.12
C TRP A 30 -27.00 11.99 -5.97
N GLN A 31 -27.36 11.78 -7.24
CA GLN A 31 -26.56 10.98 -8.17
C GLN A 31 -25.21 11.66 -8.48
N GLY A 32 -25.19 12.98 -8.64
CA GLY A 32 -23.95 13.75 -8.83
C GLY A 32 -23.01 13.65 -7.63
N LEU A 33 -23.54 13.82 -6.41
CA LEU A 33 -22.76 13.66 -5.17
C LEU A 33 -22.24 12.23 -5.00
N ALA A 34 -23.08 11.22 -5.25
CA ALA A 34 -22.69 9.81 -5.18
C ALA A 34 -21.61 9.45 -6.21
N GLY A 35 -21.67 10.03 -7.41
CA GLY A 35 -20.62 9.89 -8.43
C GLY A 35 -19.28 10.46 -7.97
N MET A 36 -19.28 11.65 -7.38
CA MET A 36 -18.08 12.30 -6.86
C MET A 36 -17.45 11.55 -5.68
N LEU A 37 -18.26 11.02 -4.76
CA LEU A 37 -17.78 10.20 -3.65
C LEU A 37 -17.08 8.94 -4.14
N ARG A 38 -17.71 8.17 -5.06
CA ARG A 38 -17.08 6.98 -5.65
C ARG A 38 -15.78 7.29 -6.38
N ALA A 39 -15.72 8.40 -7.11
CA ALA A 39 -14.49 8.81 -7.80
C ALA A 39 -13.36 9.15 -6.81
N ARG A 40 -13.70 9.81 -5.69
CA ARG A 40 -12.75 10.08 -4.60
C ARG A 40 -12.27 8.80 -3.94
N ASP A 41 -13.16 7.87 -3.64
CA ASP A 41 -12.82 6.60 -3.01
C ASP A 41 -11.85 5.79 -3.88
N GLY A 42 -12.14 5.65 -5.18
CA GLY A 42 -11.23 4.97 -6.12
C GLY A 42 -9.86 5.66 -6.24
N SER A 43 -9.81 7.00 -6.18
CA SER A 43 -8.55 7.74 -6.16
C SER A 43 -7.77 7.52 -4.86
N ASN A 44 -8.45 7.49 -3.71
CA ASN A 44 -7.83 7.24 -2.41
C ASN A 44 -7.21 5.84 -2.36
N GLU A 45 -7.94 4.81 -2.82
CA GLU A 45 -7.41 3.45 -2.89
C GLU A 45 -6.17 3.35 -3.80
N ALA A 46 -6.16 4.06 -4.94
CA ALA A 46 -5.00 4.11 -5.83
C ALA A 46 -3.78 4.76 -5.14
N LEU A 47 -4.00 5.86 -4.42
CA LEU A 47 -2.95 6.53 -3.65
C LEU A 47 -2.40 5.63 -2.55
N GLU A 48 -3.26 4.94 -1.80
CA GLU A 48 -2.85 3.99 -0.75
C GLU A 48 -2.02 2.83 -1.31
N ARG A 49 -2.37 2.31 -2.51
CA ARG A 49 -1.57 1.29 -3.20
C ARG A 49 -0.17 1.81 -3.55
N VAL A 50 -0.09 3.02 -4.09
CA VAL A 50 1.20 3.64 -4.44
C VAL A 50 2.05 3.90 -3.19
N GLN A 51 1.44 4.39 -2.11
CA GLN A 51 2.13 4.62 -0.84
C GLN A 51 2.72 3.34 -0.27
N ARG A 52 1.95 2.24 -0.25
CA ARG A 52 2.45 0.92 0.22
C ARG A 52 3.62 0.42 -0.62
N LEU A 53 3.55 0.55 -1.94
CA LEU A 53 4.66 0.19 -2.84
C LEU A 53 5.90 1.05 -2.56
N ASN A 54 5.72 2.35 -2.38
CA ASN A 54 6.81 3.26 -2.08
C ASN A 54 7.50 2.91 -0.75
N THR A 55 6.75 2.55 0.30
CA THR A 55 7.31 2.06 1.56
C THR A 55 8.19 0.82 1.33
N GLY A 56 7.74 -0.12 0.51
CA GLY A 56 8.52 -1.31 0.14
C GLY A 56 9.83 -0.97 -0.57
N ILE A 57 9.78 -0.05 -1.53
CA ILE A 57 10.97 0.41 -2.27
C ILE A 57 11.96 1.10 -1.34
N VAL A 58 11.48 1.99 -0.47
CA VAL A 58 12.32 2.70 0.50
C VAL A 58 13.00 1.70 1.45
N GLN A 59 12.26 0.72 1.97
CA GLN A 59 12.82 -0.30 2.84
C GLN A 59 13.89 -1.15 2.12
N TRP A 60 13.68 -1.48 0.85
CA TRP A 60 14.65 -2.21 0.05
C TRP A 60 15.91 -1.37 -0.22
N GLN A 61 15.76 -0.10 -0.58
CA GLN A 61 16.88 0.83 -0.78
C GLN A 61 17.70 1.00 0.50
N GLN A 62 17.06 1.14 1.66
CA GLN A 62 17.74 1.25 2.95
C GLN A 62 18.57 0.00 3.27
N ASP A 63 18.07 -1.19 2.96
CA ASP A 63 18.81 -2.43 3.18
C ASP A 63 20.01 -2.54 2.24
N LEU A 64 19.85 -2.16 0.96
CA LEU A 64 20.93 -2.16 -0.03
C LEU A 64 22.02 -1.13 0.30
N GLN A 65 21.63 0.06 0.76
CA GLN A 65 22.59 1.10 1.19
C GLN A 65 23.36 0.70 2.45
N ALA A 66 22.77 -0.16 3.28
CA ALA A 66 23.38 -0.65 4.52
C ALA A 66 24.17 -1.96 4.34
N VAL A 67 24.35 -2.43 3.09
CA VAL A 67 25.14 -3.63 2.81
C VAL A 67 26.54 -3.48 3.37
N ALA A 68 26.97 -4.49 4.11
CA ALA A 68 28.26 -4.53 4.77
C ALA A 68 29.04 -5.74 4.25
N ASP A 69 30.13 -5.47 3.55
CA ASP A 69 31.14 -6.47 3.26
C ASP A 69 32.04 -6.65 4.49
N VAL A 70 32.05 -7.87 5.01
CA VAL A 70 32.86 -8.27 6.16
C VAL A 70 33.88 -9.35 5.82
N GLY A 71 34.00 -9.73 4.54
CA GLY A 71 35.02 -10.65 4.04
C GLY A 71 34.84 -12.12 4.43
N VAL A 72 33.72 -12.48 5.07
CA VAL A 72 33.46 -13.82 5.62
C VAL A 72 32.42 -14.61 4.81
N VAL A 73 31.46 -13.90 4.21
CA VAL A 73 30.39 -14.43 3.35
C VAL A 73 30.18 -13.46 2.19
N THR A 74 29.55 -13.91 1.10
CA THR A 74 29.20 -13.01 0.00
C THR A 74 28.19 -11.96 0.50
N PRO A 75 28.52 -10.66 0.41
CA PRO A 75 27.72 -9.62 1.06
C PRO A 75 26.36 -9.37 0.42
N LEU A 76 26.22 -9.77 -0.85
CA LEU A 76 24.97 -9.75 -1.60
C LEU A 76 24.94 -10.99 -2.50
N ALA A 77 23.95 -11.86 -2.33
CA ALA A 77 23.83 -13.09 -3.10
C ALA A 77 22.37 -13.35 -3.47
N PHE A 78 22.13 -13.75 -4.72
CA PHE A 78 20.81 -14.13 -5.19
C PHE A 78 20.83 -15.58 -5.65
N ASN A 79 19.96 -16.41 -5.07
CA ASN A 79 19.90 -17.85 -5.38
C ASN A 79 18.77 -18.24 -6.36
N GLY A 80 18.18 -17.26 -7.06
CA GLY A 80 17.05 -17.46 -7.97
C GLY A 80 15.68 -17.23 -7.31
N GLN A 81 15.60 -17.25 -5.98
CA GLN A 81 14.35 -17.04 -5.24
C GLN A 81 14.47 -15.99 -4.15
N THR A 82 15.62 -15.95 -3.48
CA THR A 82 15.90 -15.11 -2.32
C THR A 82 17.15 -14.29 -2.58
N LEU A 83 17.05 -12.98 -2.38
CA LEU A 83 18.18 -12.06 -2.31
C LEU A 83 18.64 -11.97 -0.85
N LEU A 84 19.83 -12.47 -0.57
CA LEU A 84 20.50 -12.38 0.71
C LEU A 84 21.46 -11.21 0.71
N LEU A 85 21.55 -10.51 1.84
CA LEU A 85 22.58 -9.52 2.09
C LEU A 85 23.03 -9.51 3.54
N THR A 86 24.29 -9.14 3.76
CA THR A 86 24.79 -8.80 5.10
C THR A 86 24.70 -7.29 5.29
N ARG A 87 24.24 -6.85 6.45
CA ARG A 87 24.17 -5.41 6.80
C ARG A 87 24.66 -5.16 8.21
N ARG A 88 25.19 -3.95 8.45
CA ARG A 88 25.46 -3.48 9.82
C ARG A 88 24.16 -3.08 10.50
N VAL A 89 24.05 -3.49 11.76
CA VAL A 89 22.95 -3.14 12.67
C VAL A 89 23.54 -2.90 14.06
N PRO A 90 22.82 -2.22 14.97
CA PRO A 90 23.21 -2.18 16.37
C PRO A 90 23.42 -3.61 16.90
N GLY A 91 24.59 -3.85 17.51
CA GLY A 91 24.96 -5.17 18.04
C GLY A 91 25.67 -6.11 17.06
N GLY A 92 25.97 -5.72 15.83
CA GLY A 92 26.83 -6.49 14.93
C GLY A 92 26.42 -6.48 13.46
N VAL A 93 26.56 -7.63 12.80
CA VAL A 93 26.17 -7.84 11.40
C VAL A 93 24.98 -8.79 11.36
N ALA A 94 23.92 -8.39 10.67
CA ALA A 94 22.75 -9.24 10.47
C ALA A 94 22.66 -9.68 9.02
N VAL A 95 22.12 -10.88 8.81
CA VAL A 95 21.72 -11.37 7.49
C VAL A 95 20.27 -10.94 7.24
N VAL A 96 20.01 -10.35 6.08
CA VAL A 96 18.69 -10.00 5.60
C VAL A 96 18.38 -10.82 4.36
N ALA A 97 17.15 -11.33 4.28
CA ALA A 97 16.66 -12.08 3.14
C ALA A 97 15.40 -11.40 2.58
N TRP A 98 15.42 -11.14 1.28
CA TRP A 98 14.30 -10.62 0.51
C TRP A 98 13.80 -11.68 -0.46
N ALA A 99 12.49 -11.90 -0.53
CA ALA A 99 11.88 -12.81 -1.49
C ALA A 99 10.55 -12.24 -2.01
N LEU A 100 10.22 -12.56 -3.26
CA LEU A 100 8.90 -12.29 -3.83
C LEU A 100 8.14 -13.62 -3.93
N ARG A 101 7.10 -13.80 -3.13
CA ARG A 101 6.30 -15.03 -3.07
C ARG A 101 4.82 -14.69 -3.16
N ASP A 102 4.09 -15.35 -4.05
CA ASP A 102 2.66 -15.10 -4.27
C ASP A 102 2.33 -13.62 -4.52
N GLY A 103 3.22 -12.90 -5.21
CA GLY A 103 3.10 -11.47 -5.44
C GLY A 103 3.39 -10.60 -4.21
N ARG A 104 3.79 -11.16 -3.07
CA ARG A 104 4.10 -10.43 -1.83
C ARG A 104 5.61 -10.32 -1.67
N TRP A 105 6.09 -9.09 -1.52
CA TRP A 105 7.46 -8.83 -1.12
C TRP A 105 7.60 -9.10 0.36
N GLN A 106 8.46 -10.06 0.69
CA GLN A 106 8.73 -10.46 2.05
C GLN A 106 10.19 -10.17 2.40
N ARG A 107 10.38 -9.73 3.64
CA ARG A 107 11.68 -9.41 4.22
C ARG A 107 11.84 -10.16 5.53
N TRP A 108 12.98 -10.79 5.71
CA TRP A 108 13.39 -11.42 6.96
C TRP A 108 14.73 -10.84 7.39
N ILE A 109 14.94 -10.67 8.70
CA ILE A 109 16.21 -10.25 9.28
C ILE A 109 16.55 -11.15 10.46
N GLY A 110 17.75 -11.71 10.44
CA GLY A 110 18.28 -12.51 11.54
C GLY A 110 18.78 -11.66 12.71
N ALA A 111 19.04 -12.32 13.84
CA ALA A 111 19.70 -11.68 14.98
C ALA A 111 21.11 -11.17 14.59
N PRO A 112 21.56 -10.04 15.16
CA PRO A 112 22.91 -9.53 14.92
C PRO A 112 23.96 -10.52 15.43
N GLN A 113 24.99 -10.74 14.61
CA GLN A 113 26.13 -11.59 14.91
C GLN A 113 27.39 -10.75 15.07
N VAL A 114 28.19 -11.06 16.09
CA VAL A 114 29.53 -10.47 16.30
C VAL A 114 30.65 -11.46 16.04
N GLU A 115 30.33 -12.76 15.99
CA GLU A 115 31.27 -13.83 15.72
C GLU A 115 31.21 -14.26 14.25
N VAL A 116 32.39 -14.53 13.68
CA VAL A 116 32.57 -14.96 12.29
C VAL A 116 31.82 -16.27 12.01
N GLY A 117 31.98 -17.28 12.89
CA GLY A 117 31.33 -18.59 12.72
C GLY A 117 29.81 -18.49 12.79
N ALA A 118 29.28 -17.77 13.78
CA ALA A 118 27.84 -17.56 13.93
C ALA A 118 27.23 -16.82 12.73
N LEU A 119 27.96 -15.86 12.13
CA LEU A 119 27.54 -15.20 10.91
C LEU A 119 27.50 -16.16 9.70
N GLN A 120 28.51 -17.01 9.52
CA GLN A 120 28.53 -18.01 8.45
C GLN A 120 27.36 -18.98 8.57
N GLU A 121 27.10 -19.50 9.77
CA GLU A 121 25.97 -20.38 10.03
C GLU A 121 24.63 -19.71 9.77
N ALA A 122 24.45 -18.46 10.24
CA ALA A 122 23.25 -17.68 9.99
C ALA A 122 23.03 -17.43 8.49
N TRP A 123 24.11 -17.16 7.74
CA TRP A 123 24.04 -16.93 6.31
C TRP A 123 23.67 -18.21 5.52
N LEU A 124 24.26 -19.35 5.88
CA LEU A 124 23.90 -20.65 5.30
C LEU A 124 22.44 -21.02 5.59
N ARG A 125 21.99 -20.84 6.83
CA ARG A 125 20.59 -21.08 7.21
C ARG A 125 19.63 -20.19 6.42
N ALA A 126 19.99 -18.93 6.22
CA ALA A 126 19.18 -17.96 5.51
C ALA A 126 18.96 -18.32 4.02
N GLN A 127 19.83 -19.13 3.41
CA GLN A 127 19.64 -19.59 2.03
C GLN A 127 18.42 -20.51 1.87
N GLY A 128 18.07 -21.24 2.93
CA GLY A 128 16.99 -22.23 2.95
C GLY A 128 15.62 -21.69 3.39
N LEU A 129 15.48 -20.38 3.61
CA LEU A 129 14.23 -19.82 4.16
C LEU A 129 13.05 -20.02 3.21
N LEU A 130 11.92 -20.45 3.77
CA LEU A 130 10.69 -20.73 3.03
C LEU A 130 9.67 -19.57 3.07
N GLY A 131 9.89 -18.57 3.94
CA GLY A 131 9.01 -17.41 4.08
C GLY A 131 7.95 -17.53 5.19
N ASN A 132 8.09 -18.49 6.09
CA ASN A 132 7.23 -18.73 7.25
C ASN A 132 7.99 -18.58 8.59
N GLU A 133 9.14 -17.96 8.55
CA GLU A 133 10.10 -17.93 9.66
C GLU A 133 9.78 -16.83 10.67
N PRO A 134 10.11 -17.01 11.96
CA PRO A 134 10.03 -15.93 12.94
C PRO A 134 10.83 -14.71 12.47
N GLY A 135 10.21 -13.52 12.49
CA GLY A 135 10.81 -12.29 12.01
C GLY A 135 10.59 -11.99 10.52
N GLN A 136 9.82 -12.82 9.80
CA GLN A 136 9.37 -12.52 8.44
C GLN A 136 8.30 -11.41 8.46
N VAL A 137 8.49 -10.39 7.64
CA VAL A 137 7.57 -9.27 7.46
C VAL A 137 7.18 -9.15 5.99
N THR A 138 5.89 -8.98 5.71
CA THR A 138 5.42 -8.59 4.37
C THR A 138 5.54 -7.08 4.22
N VAL A 139 6.34 -6.62 3.27
CA VAL A 139 6.66 -5.19 3.11
C VAL A 139 5.77 -4.52 2.06
N ALA A 140 5.44 -5.24 0.99
CA ALA A 140 4.55 -4.76 -0.06
C ALA A 140 3.86 -5.91 -0.78
N GLU A 141 2.75 -5.61 -1.46
CA GLU A 141 2.03 -6.55 -2.30
C GLU A 141 2.02 -6.01 -3.74
N ARG A 142 2.21 -6.91 -4.71
CA ARG A 142 2.17 -6.57 -6.13
C ARG A 142 0.75 -6.10 -6.44
N ALA A 143 0.63 -4.88 -6.95
CA ALA A 143 -0.60 -4.41 -7.55
C ALA A 143 -0.90 -5.31 -8.75
N GLY A 144 -2.00 -6.06 -8.67
CA GLY A 144 -2.56 -6.84 -9.78
C GLY A 144 -3.05 -5.94 -10.91
#